data_AF-A0A554LEM3-F1
#
_entry.id   AF-A0A554LEM3-F1
#
_cell.length_a   1.000
_cell.length_b   1.000
_cell.length_c   1.000
_cell.angle_alpha   90.00
_cell.angle_beta   90.00
_cell.angle_gamma   90.00
#
_symmetry.space_group_name_H-M   'P 1'
#
loop_
_entity.id
_entity.type
_entity.pdbx_description
1 polymer ?
#
loop_
_entity_poly.entity_id
_entity_poly.type
_entity_poly.pdbx_seq_one_letter_code
_entity_poly.pdbx_strand_id
1 'polypeptide(L)'
;MKNNQKGFAKIIWAIIILVLLLVVAIFWGLRTKTPTAAGTPTPSVSSTPQDETSGWQIYRHFNYNIEFKYPPDFAFINPQGYFLQEPIVSLKSAVNKYPGTNYSESFFTVSTDSNKDLKCLKGEDGKKLLTDKIGVNGIEFYKDKRSDAGAGNFYDSTIYRTFRDGTCYEVSLTIHTTNIGNYTPGTVKEIDPKEPMKVLEQMFLTFKFTSQ
;
A
#
# COMPACT_ATOMS: atom_id res chain seq x y z
N MET A 1 74.49 -7.11 -22.02
CA MET A 1 73.27 -6.98 -22.86
C MET A 1 72.60 -5.66 -22.53
N LYS A 2 72.47 -4.74 -23.50
CA LYS A 2 71.94 -3.37 -23.31
C LYS A 2 70.41 -3.41 -23.30
N ASN A 3 69.79 -3.04 -22.17
CA ASN A 3 68.34 -2.96 -22.01
C ASN A 3 67.75 -1.80 -22.84
N ASN A 4 66.81 -2.10 -23.74
CA ASN A 4 66.14 -1.13 -24.59
C ASN A 4 64.94 -0.49 -23.87
N GLN A 5 65.22 0.36 -22.87
CA GLN A 5 64.20 1.05 -22.05
C GLN A 5 63.42 2.17 -22.77
N LYS A 6 63.80 2.55 -24.01
CA LYS A 6 63.18 3.69 -24.71
C LYS A 6 61.84 3.37 -25.37
N GLY A 7 61.53 2.09 -25.60
CA GLY A 7 60.25 1.65 -26.17
C GLY A 7 59.12 1.52 -25.13
N PHE A 8 59.45 1.01 -23.95
CA PHE A 8 58.46 0.74 -22.88
C PHE A 8 57.83 2.01 -22.31
N ALA A 9 58.59 3.10 -22.17
CA ALA A 9 58.07 4.37 -21.67
C ALA A 9 56.96 4.96 -22.57
N LYS A 10 57.08 4.81 -23.90
CA LYS A 10 56.05 5.29 -24.85
C LYS A 10 54.76 4.47 -24.77
N ILE A 11 54.87 3.17 -24.52
CA ILE A 11 53.72 2.27 -24.35
C ILE A 11 52.98 2.59 -23.04
N ILE A 12 53.72 2.84 -21.95
CA ILE A 12 53.13 3.23 -20.66
C ILE A 12 52.39 4.57 -20.78
N TRP A 13 52.97 5.56 -21.45
CA TRP A 13 52.30 6.84 -21.70
C TRP A 13 51.04 6.72 -22.57
N ALA A 14 51.05 5.86 -23.59
CA ALA A 14 49.87 5.60 -24.40
C ALA A 14 48.73 4.97 -23.59
N ILE A 15 49.04 4.02 -22.68
CA ILE A 15 48.04 3.39 -21.81
C ILE A 15 47.46 4.40 -20.82
N ILE A 16 48.29 5.25 -20.22
CA ILE A 16 47.82 6.28 -19.27
C ILE A 16 46.87 7.27 -19.96
N ILE A 17 47.20 7.72 -21.18
CA ILE A 17 46.32 8.62 -21.95
C ILE A 17 44.99 7.93 -22.26
N LEU A 18 45.02 6.64 -22.64
CA LEU A 18 43.82 5.89 -23.00
C LEU A 18 42.91 5.68 -21.77
N VAL A 19 43.48 5.42 -20.60
CA VAL A 19 42.75 5.33 -19.32
C VAL A 19 42.16 6.69 -18.93
N LEU A 20 42.92 7.79 -19.09
CA LEU A 20 42.40 9.13 -18.80
C LEU A 20 41.24 9.51 -19.72
N LEU A 21 41.30 9.17 -21.01
CA LEU A 21 40.20 9.38 -21.95
C LEU A 21 38.96 8.55 -21.57
N LEU A 22 39.15 7.31 -21.12
CA LEU A 22 38.07 6.46 -20.61
C LEU A 22 37.41 7.04 -19.36
N VAL A 23 38.21 7.54 -18.41
CA VAL A 23 37.71 8.17 -17.18
C VAL A 23 36.95 9.47 -17.51
N VAL A 24 37.44 10.29 -18.44
CA VAL A 24 36.73 11.50 -18.88
C VAL A 24 35.41 11.14 -19.59
N ALA A 25 35.39 10.11 -20.44
CA ALA A 25 34.18 9.63 -21.09
C ALA A 25 33.15 9.09 -20.10
N ILE A 26 33.57 8.34 -19.08
CA ILE A 26 32.70 7.85 -18.00
C ILE A 26 32.18 9.04 -17.17
N PHE A 27 33.03 10.01 -16.84
CA PHE A 27 32.64 11.19 -16.05
C PHE A 27 31.65 12.07 -16.80
N TRP A 28 31.76 12.21 -18.12
CA TRP A 28 30.78 12.89 -18.97
C TRP A 28 29.50 12.06 -19.16
N GLY A 29 29.61 10.74 -19.32
CA GLY A 29 28.46 9.83 -19.41
C GLY A 29 27.61 9.79 -18.14
N LEU A 30 28.22 9.96 -16.96
CA LEU A 30 27.52 10.05 -15.69
C LEU A 30 26.91 11.45 -15.42
N ARG A 31 27.32 12.50 -16.14
CA ARG A 31 26.83 13.88 -15.93
C ARG A 31 25.68 14.31 -16.86
N THR A 32 25.21 13.46 -17.77
CA THR A 32 24.13 13.81 -18.73
C THR A 32 22.77 13.18 -18.42
N LYS A 33 22.52 12.79 -17.16
CA LYS A 33 21.14 12.62 -16.69
C LYS A 33 20.66 13.94 -16.11
N THR A 34 20.33 14.86 -17.01
CA THR A 34 19.52 16.04 -16.69
C THR A 34 18.29 15.57 -15.90
N PRO A 35 18.00 16.11 -14.71
CA PRO A 35 16.70 15.89 -14.09
C PRO A 35 15.68 16.48 -15.05
N THR A 36 14.97 15.64 -15.79
CA THR A 36 13.70 16.03 -16.38
C THR A 36 12.88 16.59 -15.24
N ALA A 37 12.65 17.90 -15.26
CA ALA A 37 11.72 18.54 -14.35
C ALA A 37 10.41 17.75 -14.44
N ALA A 38 10.15 16.94 -13.42
CA ALA A 38 8.90 16.24 -13.27
C ALA A 38 7.84 17.32 -13.21
N GLY A 39 7.06 17.45 -14.29
CA GLY A 39 5.84 18.23 -14.25
C GLY A 39 5.07 17.78 -13.03
N THR A 40 4.68 18.75 -12.21
CA THR A 40 3.76 18.56 -11.09
C THR A 40 2.65 17.60 -11.55
N PRO A 41 2.45 16.44 -10.89
CA PRO A 41 1.27 15.64 -11.18
C PRO A 41 0.08 16.51 -10.87
N THR A 42 -0.59 16.99 -11.91
CA THR A 42 -1.98 17.42 -11.81
C THR A 42 -2.71 16.29 -11.07
N PRO A 43 -3.47 16.56 -10.00
CA PRO A 43 -4.26 15.53 -9.35
C PRO A 43 -5.19 14.96 -10.42
N SER A 44 -4.87 13.76 -10.88
CA SER A 44 -5.74 12.99 -11.74
C SER A 44 -6.96 12.67 -10.90
N VAL A 45 -8.04 13.41 -11.13
CA VAL A 45 -9.36 13.05 -10.63
C VAL A 45 -9.69 11.70 -11.27
N SER A 46 -9.40 10.62 -10.54
CA SER A 46 -9.83 9.29 -10.87
C SER A 46 -11.35 9.34 -10.98
N SER A 47 -11.87 9.00 -12.16
CA SER A 47 -13.30 8.91 -12.43
C SER A 47 -14.00 8.12 -11.31
N THR A 48 -15.02 8.73 -10.73
CA THR A 48 -15.72 8.26 -9.53
C THR A 48 -16.20 6.80 -9.66
N PRO A 49 -16.03 5.94 -8.63
CA PRO A 49 -16.60 4.58 -8.52
C PRO A 49 -18.14 4.49 -8.49
N GLN A 50 -18.84 5.53 -8.95
CA GLN A 50 -20.27 5.71 -8.67
C GLN A 50 -21.16 4.66 -9.35
N ASP A 51 -20.76 4.16 -10.51
CA ASP A 51 -21.53 3.15 -11.26
C ASP A 51 -21.30 1.73 -10.73
N GLU A 52 -20.04 1.36 -10.43
CA GLU A 52 -19.68 0.05 -9.87
C GLU A 52 -20.26 -0.19 -8.45
N THR A 53 -20.64 0.88 -7.74
CA THR A 53 -21.19 0.83 -6.37
C THR A 53 -22.69 1.17 -6.30
N SER A 54 -23.40 1.14 -7.44
CA SER A 54 -24.81 1.51 -7.53
C SER A 54 -25.74 0.58 -6.72
N GLY A 55 -25.44 -0.71 -6.64
CA GLY A 55 -26.19 -1.71 -5.87
C GLY A 55 -25.68 -1.95 -4.43
N TRP A 56 -24.72 -1.15 -3.97
CA TRP A 56 -24.10 -1.35 -2.66
C TRP A 56 -24.95 -0.76 -1.54
N GLN A 57 -24.88 -1.40 -0.37
CA GLN A 57 -25.52 -0.91 0.85
C GLN A 57 -24.69 0.23 1.45
N ILE A 58 -25.33 1.06 2.30
CA ILE A 58 -24.68 2.18 2.98
C ILE A 58 -24.60 1.86 4.46
N TYR A 59 -23.40 1.89 5.02
CA TYR A 59 -23.16 1.89 6.45
C TYR A 59 -23.06 3.34 6.95
N ARG A 60 -23.69 3.64 8.09
CA ARG A 60 -23.60 4.93 8.79
C ARG A 60 -23.39 4.66 10.28
N HIS A 61 -22.47 5.39 10.89
CA HIS A 61 -22.32 5.41 12.35
C HIS A 61 -22.45 6.83 12.88
N PHE A 62 -23.57 7.11 13.54
CA PHE A 62 -23.94 8.47 13.95
C PHE A 62 -22.97 9.06 14.98
N ASN A 63 -22.52 8.30 15.99
CA ASN A 63 -21.64 8.87 17.02
C ASN A 63 -20.24 9.24 16.50
N TYR A 64 -19.78 8.62 15.42
CA TYR A 64 -18.48 8.88 14.81
C TYR A 64 -18.61 9.70 13.51
N ASN A 65 -19.83 10.02 13.08
CA ASN A 65 -20.12 10.75 11.86
C ASN A 65 -19.39 10.17 10.65
N ILE A 66 -19.42 8.85 10.49
CA ILE A 66 -18.80 8.15 9.35
C ILE A 66 -19.86 7.46 8.49
N GLU A 67 -19.58 7.41 7.20
CA GLU A 67 -20.37 6.69 6.19
C GLU A 67 -19.45 6.05 5.15
N PHE A 68 -19.79 4.85 4.71
CA PHE A 68 -19.20 4.22 3.53
C PHE A 68 -20.21 3.25 2.89
N LYS A 69 -19.98 2.88 1.64
CA LYS A 69 -20.73 1.84 0.94
C LYS A 69 -20.03 0.50 1.04
N TYR A 70 -20.82 -0.58 1.05
CA TYR A 70 -20.30 -1.95 1.06
C TYR A 70 -21.14 -2.89 0.18
N PRO A 71 -20.54 -3.92 -0.43
CA PRO A 71 -21.26 -4.92 -1.21
C PRO A 71 -22.26 -5.72 -0.37
N PRO A 72 -23.37 -6.20 -0.96
CA PRO A 72 -24.38 -6.96 -0.21
C PRO A 72 -23.90 -8.33 0.30
N ASP A 73 -22.80 -8.86 -0.21
CA ASP A 73 -22.21 -10.14 0.22
C ASP A 73 -21.24 -10.00 1.41
N PHE A 74 -21.05 -8.79 1.93
CA PHE A 74 -20.28 -8.57 3.17
C PHE A 74 -21.17 -8.71 4.40
N ALA A 75 -20.65 -9.40 5.41
CA ALA A 75 -21.31 -9.60 6.69
C ALA A 75 -20.60 -8.82 7.79
N PHE A 76 -21.37 -8.22 8.70
CA PHE A 76 -20.84 -7.64 9.92
C PHE A 76 -20.32 -8.74 10.86
N ILE A 77 -19.18 -8.46 11.49
CA ILE A 77 -18.60 -9.30 12.53
C ILE A 77 -18.32 -8.46 13.77
N ASN A 78 -18.04 -9.13 14.89
CA ASN A 78 -17.59 -8.44 16.09
C ASN A 78 -16.37 -7.59 15.74
N PRO A 79 -16.42 -6.25 15.96
CA PRO A 79 -15.32 -5.38 15.60
C PRO A 79 -14.01 -5.86 16.21
N GLN A 80 -12.99 -6.07 15.37
CA GLN A 80 -11.66 -6.49 15.80
C GLN A 80 -10.68 -5.37 15.48
N GLY A 81 -10.06 -4.80 16.50
CA GLY A 81 -8.97 -3.85 16.32
C GLY A 81 -7.72 -4.61 15.88
N TYR A 82 -7.26 -4.37 14.65
CA TYR A 82 -6.02 -4.98 14.15
C TYR A 82 -4.80 -4.10 14.45
N PHE A 83 -4.90 -2.80 14.20
CA PHE A 83 -3.77 -1.88 14.40
C PHE A 83 -4.10 -0.69 15.32
N LEU A 84 -5.35 -0.20 15.34
CA LEU A 84 -5.86 0.67 16.41
C LEU A 84 -6.77 -0.09 17.38
N GLN A 85 -6.86 0.41 18.62
CA GLN A 85 -7.44 -0.32 19.75
C GLN A 85 -8.97 -0.17 19.89
N GLU A 86 -9.59 0.81 19.23
CA GLU A 86 -11.02 1.10 19.37
C GLU A 86 -11.75 0.82 18.05
N PRO A 87 -12.07 -0.44 17.72
CA PRO A 87 -12.76 -0.77 16.47
C PRO A 87 -14.21 -0.28 16.50
N ILE A 88 -14.62 0.47 15.47
CA ILE A 88 -16.00 0.94 15.29
C ILE A 88 -16.83 -0.12 14.59
N VAL A 89 -16.29 -0.67 13.49
CA VAL A 89 -16.99 -1.66 12.67
C VAL A 89 -15.99 -2.55 11.94
N SER A 90 -16.33 -3.82 11.80
CA SER A 90 -15.62 -4.76 10.94
C SER A 90 -16.62 -5.53 10.08
N LEU A 91 -16.33 -5.59 8.78
CA LEU A 91 -17.07 -6.40 7.83
C LEU A 91 -16.12 -7.46 7.26
N LYS A 92 -16.65 -8.64 6.96
CA LYS A 92 -15.92 -9.67 6.21
C LYS A 92 -16.66 -10.05 4.94
N SER A 93 -15.91 -10.42 3.91
CA SER A 93 -16.45 -11.07 2.71
C SER A 93 -16.88 -12.51 2.99
N ALA A 94 -17.62 -13.09 2.04
CA ALA A 94 -17.94 -14.51 2.04
C ALA A 94 -16.69 -15.38 1.77
N VAL A 95 -16.53 -16.45 2.55
CA VAL A 95 -15.35 -17.34 2.45
C VAL A 95 -15.26 -18.11 1.13
N ASN A 96 -16.39 -18.32 0.46
CA ASN A 96 -16.49 -19.04 -0.80
C ASN A 96 -16.52 -18.12 -2.03
N LYS A 97 -16.12 -16.84 -1.88
CA LYS A 97 -16.15 -15.87 -2.97
C LYS A 97 -15.24 -16.25 -4.15
N TYR A 98 -14.14 -16.95 -3.86
CA TYR A 98 -13.18 -17.43 -4.86
C TYR A 98 -12.98 -18.94 -4.72
N PRO A 99 -13.96 -19.75 -5.19
CA PRO A 99 -13.97 -21.19 -4.95
C PRO A 99 -12.78 -21.87 -5.64
N GLY A 100 -12.19 -22.86 -4.95
CA GLY A 100 -11.03 -23.60 -5.44
C GLY A 100 -9.69 -22.85 -5.36
N THR A 101 -9.66 -21.73 -4.63
CA THR A 101 -8.43 -20.99 -4.34
C THR A 101 -8.04 -21.09 -2.86
N ASN A 102 -6.82 -20.65 -2.51
CA ASN A 102 -6.35 -20.53 -1.13
C ASN A 102 -6.85 -19.24 -0.43
N TYR A 103 -7.85 -18.58 -0.99
CA TYR A 103 -8.52 -17.45 -0.36
C TYR A 103 -9.36 -17.91 0.84
N SER A 104 -9.23 -17.20 1.95
CA SER A 104 -10.07 -17.41 3.14
C SER A 104 -11.15 -16.33 3.18
N GLU A 105 -10.77 -15.08 3.49
CA GLU A 105 -11.71 -13.97 3.53
C GLU A 105 -10.98 -12.61 3.37
N SER A 106 -11.77 -11.55 3.30
CA SER A 106 -11.30 -10.17 3.29
C SER A 106 -12.00 -9.39 4.37
N PHE A 107 -11.27 -8.52 5.05
CA PHE A 107 -11.79 -7.67 6.11
C PHE A 107 -11.74 -6.20 5.71
N PHE A 108 -12.81 -5.48 6.03
CA PHE A 108 -12.87 -4.03 6.03
C PHE A 108 -13.17 -3.55 7.43
N THR A 109 -12.22 -2.88 8.06
CA THR A 109 -12.35 -2.43 9.45
C THR A 109 -12.14 -0.94 9.54
N VAL A 110 -13.03 -0.26 10.27
CA VAL A 110 -12.83 1.13 10.69
C VAL A 110 -12.62 1.15 12.20
N SER A 111 -11.56 1.81 12.65
CA SER A 111 -11.18 1.91 14.05
C SER A 111 -10.70 3.32 14.39
N THR A 112 -10.76 3.67 15.66
CA THR A 112 -10.21 4.91 16.20
C THR A 112 -9.12 4.68 17.23
N ASP A 113 -8.42 5.75 17.55
CA ASP A 113 -7.69 5.89 18.79
C ASP A 113 -7.86 7.32 19.29
N SER A 114 -8.75 7.48 20.27
CA SER A 114 -9.15 8.76 20.85
C SER A 114 -8.02 9.45 21.63
N ASN A 115 -6.96 8.71 21.98
CA ASN A 115 -5.88 9.16 22.86
C ASN A 115 -4.53 9.35 22.13
N LYS A 116 -4.55 9.43 20.80
CA LYS A 116 -3.32 9.62 20.01
C LYS A 116 -3.37 10.94 19.29
N ASP A 117 -2.36 11.77 19.53
CA ASP A 117 -2.01 12.87 18.63
C ASP A 117 -1.62 12.34 17.23
N LEU A 118 -1.00 13.20 16.42
CA LEU A 118 -0.36 12.87 15.13
C LEU A 118 0.62 11.67 15.16
N LYS A 119 0.93 11.11 16.34
CA LYS A 119 1.74 9.89 16.50
C LYS A 119 1.09 8.67 15.83
N CYS A 120 -0.23 8.60 15.71
CA CYS A 120 -0.88 7.48 15.01
C CYS A 120 -0.57 7.47 13.50
N LEU A 121 -0.18 8.61 12.95
CA LEU A 121 0.24 8.77 11.55
C LEU A 121 1.70 8.33 11.35
N LYS A 122 2.34 7.76 12.37
CA LYS A 122 3.66 7.16 12.23
C LYS A 122 3.56 5.74 11.70
N GLY A 123 4.56 5.35 10.93
CA GLY A 123 4.70 3.98 10.43
C GLY A 123 5.04 2.99 11.54
N GLU A 124 5.28 1.74 11.16
CA GLU A 124 5.61 0.63 12.06
C GLU A 124 6.71 0.94 13.07
N ASP A 125 7.73 1.67 12.63
CA ASP A 125 8.88 2.01 13.46
C ASP A 125 8.54 3.00 14.60
N GLY A 126 7.35 3.60 14.60
CA GLY A 126 6.89 4.59 15.57
C GLY A 126 7.73 5.88 15.58
N LYS A 127 8.65 6.03 14.63
CA LYS A 127 9.63 7.11 14.57
C LYS A 127 9.26 8.11 13.49
N LYS A 128 8.96 7.63 12.28
CA LYS A 128 8.69 8.48 11.12
C LYS A 128 7.20 8.56 10.83
N LEU A 129 6.76 9.76 10.48
CA LEU A 129 5.44 9.96 9.89
C LEU A 129 5.37 9.24 8.54
N LEU A 130 4.21 8.66 8.26
CA LEU A 130 3.87 8.16 6.95
C LEU A 130 3.94 9.32 5.94
N THR A 131 4.43 9.05 4.74
CA THR A 131 4.57 10.06 3.68
C THR A 131 3.74 9.76 2.45
N ASP A 132 3.34 8.49 2.27
CA ASP A 132 2.41 8.11 1.21
C ASP A 132 1.01 8.59 1.57
N LYS A 133 0.34 9.27 0.63
CA LYS A 133 -0.89 10.00 0.86
C LYS A 133 -1.89 9.77 -0.26
N ILE A 134 -3.17 9.75 0.09
CA ILE A 134 -4.29 9.71 -0.85
C ILE A 134 -5.42 10.63 -0.39
N GLY A 135 -6.00 11.37 -1.33
CA GLY A 135 -7.21 12.16 -1.10
C GLY A 135 -8.45 11.33 -1.43
N VAL A 136 -9.39 11.22 -0.47
CA VAL A 136 -10.67 10.53 -0.66
C VAL A 136 -11.79 11.41 -0.11
N ASN A 137 -12.74 11.79 -0.97
CA ASN A 137 -13.91 12.60 -0.59
C ASN A 137 -13.56 13.85 0.24
N GLY A 138 -12.47 14.54 -0.11
CA GLY A 138 -11.99 15.74 0.58
C GLY A 138 -11.17 15.49 1.85
N ILE A 139 -10.87 14.22 2.17
CA ILE A 139 -10.10 13.81 3.34
C ILE A 139 -8.71 13.37 2.87
N GLU A 140 -7.66 13.88 3.51
CA GLU A 140 -6.31 13.37 3.31
C GLU A 140 -6.07 12.17 4.23
N PHE A 141 -5.70 11.04 3.64
CA PHE A 141 -5.29 9.84 4.34
C PHE A 141 -3.81 9.56 4.09
N TYR A 142 -3.15 9.07 5.13
CA TYR A 142 -1.81 8.50 5.10
C TYR A 142 -1.91 7.00 4.89
N LYS A 143 -1.14 6.47 3.94
CA LYS A 143 -1.17 5.05 3.56
C LYS A 143 -0.01 4.28 4.20
N ASP A 144 -0.30 3.09 4.69
CA ASP A 144 0.68 2.11 5.17
C ASP A 144 0.33 0.71 4.62
N LYS A 145 1.29 -0.21 4.62
CA LYS A 145 1.09 -1.62 4.28
C LYS A 145 1.71 -2.50 5.34
N ARG A 146 0.99 -3.56 5.72
CA ARG A 146 1.45 -4.55 6.70
C ARG A 146 1.19 -5.95 6.17
N SER A 147 2.08 -6.86 6.49
CA SER A 147 1.91 -8.29 6.23
C SER A 147 2.21 -9.06 7.49
N ASP A 148 1.36 -10.02 7.82
CA ASP A 148 1.56 -10.95 8.94
C ASP A 148 1.35 -12.39 8.47
N ALA A 149 2.04 -13.33 9.12
CA ALA A 149 1.99 -14.75 8.77
C ALA A 149 2.06 -15.62 10.01
N GLY A 150 1.16 -16.60 10.13
CA GLY A 150 1.10 -17.47 11.30
C GLY A 150 0.27 -18.74 11.08
N ALA A 151 0.80 -19.88 11.54
CA ALA A 151 0.12 -21.19 11.49
C ALA A 151 -0.46 -21.55 10.10
N GLY A 152 0.25 -21.18 9.02
CA GLY A 152 -0.20 -21.44 7.65
C GLY A 152 -1.21 -20.44 7.10
N ASN A 153 -1.36 -19.27 7.72
CA ASN A 153 -2.20 -18.17 7.27
C ASN A 153 -1.33 -16.95 6.94
N PHE A 154 -1.78 -16.14 5.98
CA PHE A 154 -1.16 -14.90 5.55
C PHE A 154 -2.21 -13.78 5.55
N TYR A 155 -1.83 -12.62 6.09
CA TYR A 155 -2.68 -11.44 6.19
C TYR A 155 -1.97 -10.26 5.58
N ASP A 156 -2.43 -9.80 4.41
CA ASP A 156 -1.90 -8.61 3.74
C ASP A 156 -2.88 -7.46 3.91
N SER A 157 -2.43 -6.39 4.57
CA SER A 157 -3.24 -5.23 4.89
C SER A 157 -2.74 -3.97 4.22
N THR A 158 -3.66 -3.23 3.61
CA THR A 158 -3.47 -1.82 3.27
C THR A 158 -4.23 -0.96 4.27
N ILE A 159 -3.54 0.00 4.87
CA ILE A 159 -4.06 0.79 5.99
C ILE A 159 -4.09 2.24 5.59
N TYR A 160 -5.19 2.92 5.87
CA TYR A 160 -5.37 4.35 5.64
C TYR A 160 -5.68 5.05 6.94
N ARG A 161 -4.85 6.03 7.34
CA ARG A 161 -5.02 6.79 8.58
C ARG A 161 -5.25 8.26 8.31
N THR A 162 -6.14 8.88 9.09
CA THR A 162 -6.31 10.32 9.09
C THR A 162 -6.50 10.81 10.51
N PHE A 163 -6.11 12.06 10.77
CA PHE A 163 -6.28 12.68 12.07
C PHE A 163 -7.28 13.83 11.93
N ARG A 164 -8.37 13.75 12.70
CA ARG A 164 -9.47 14.71 12.62
C ARG A 164 -10.06 14.95 14.00
N ASP A 165 -10.23 16.23 14.34
CA ASP A 165 -10.91 16.67 15.56
C ASP A 165 -10.37 15.99 16.84
N GLY A 166 -9.04 15.85 16.93
CA GLY A 166 -8.37 15.22 18.07
C GLY A 166 -8.37 13.69 18.06
N THR A 167 -9.00 13.05 17.07
CA THR A 167 -9.15 11.60 16.97
C THR A 167 -8.39 11.05 15.78
N CYS A 168 -7.66 9.95 15.97
CA CYS A 168 -7.12 9.20 14.86
C CYS A 168 -8.12 8.20 14.33
N TYR A 169 -8.33 8.18 13.02
CA TYR A 169 -9.15 7.21 12.33
C TYR A 169 -8.26 6.31 11.48
N GLU A 170 -8.57 5.02 11.45
CA GLU A 170 -7.94 4.04 10.59
C GLU A 170 -9.01 3.26 9.82
N VAL A 171 -8.78 3.12 8.51
CA VAL A 171 -9.49 2.16 7.66
C VAL A 171 -8.49 1.11 7.22
N SER A 172 -8.69 -0.14 7.65
CA SER A 172 -7.85 -1.28 7.31
C SER A 172 -8.55 -2.19 6.31
N LEU A 173 -7.83 -2.52 5.23
CA LEU A 173 -8.25 -3.41 4.15
C LEU A 173 -7.35 -4.64 4.19
N THR A 174 -7.84 -5.76 4.70
CA THR A 174 -7.02 -6.97 4.91
C THR A 174 -7.48 -8.10 4.01
N ILE A 175 -6.55 -8.75 3.33
CA ILE A 175 -6.76 -10.01 2.60
C ILE A 175 -6.17 -11.13 3.43
N HIS A 176 -6.98 -12.15 3.72
CA HIS A 176 -6.55 -13.36 4.39
C HIS A 176 -6.51 -14.52 3.38
N THR A 177 -5.33 -15.12 3.23
CA THR A 177 -5.13 -16.36 2.46
C THR A 177 -4.48 -17.42 3.35
N THR A 178 -4.65 -18.68 2.97
CA THR A 178 -3.88 -19.79 3.55
C THR A 178 -2.65 -20.08 2.71
N ASN A 179 -1.64 -20.69 3.32
CA ASN A 179 -0.43 -21.10 2.63
C ASN A 179 -0.74 -22.20 1.62
N ILE A 180 -0.45 -21.94 0.34
CA ILE A 180 -0.68 -22.89 -0.75
C ILE A 180 0.04 -24.23 -0.54
N GLY A 181 1.16 -24.22 0.19
CA GLY A 181 1.92 -25.41 0.57
C GLY A 181 1.20 -26.35 1.55
N ASN A 182 0.09 -25.91 2.16
CA ASN A 182 -0.74 -26.76 3.02
C ASN A 182 -1.67 -27.69 2.22
N TYR A 183 -1.78 -27.50 0.91
CA TYR A 183 -2.69 -28.26 0.04
C TYR A 183 -1.94 -29.30 -0.78
N THR A 184 -2.63 -30.40 -1.13
CA THR A 184 -2.11 -31.35 -2.11
C THR A 184 -1.88 -30.65 -3.45
N PRO A 185 -0.72 -30.80 -4.09
CA PRO A 185 -0.44 -30.15 -5.38
C PRO A 185 -1.55 -30.39 -6.41
N GLY A 186 -2.06 -29.30 -6.99
CA GLY A 186 -3.10 -29.33 -8.03
C GLY A 186 -4.55 -29.34 -7.54
N THR A 187 -4.83 -29.41 -6.23
CA THR A 187 -6.21 -29.38 -5.72
C THR A 187 -6.74 -27.97 -5.46
N VAL A 188 -5.85 -27.02 -5.17
CA VAL A 188 -6.17 -25.62 -4.87
C VAL A 188 -5.24 -24.71 -5.69
N LYS A 189 -5.76 -23.57 -6.14
CA LYS A 189 -5.01 -22.54 -6.86
C LYS A 189 -4.65 -21.39 -5.92
N GLU A 190 -3.51 -20.76 -6.14
CA GLU A 190 -3.21 -19.49 -5.49
C GLU A 190 -4.06 -18.37 -6.11
N ILE A 191 -4.72 -17.57 -5.27
CA ILE A 191 -5.52 -16.42 -5.72
C ILE A 191 -4.62 -15.22 -6.06
N ASP A 192 -4.98 -14.44 -7.09
CA ASP A 192 -4.42 -13.09 -7.26
C ASP A 192 -5.06 -12.13 -6.23
N PRO A 193 -4.32 -11.60 -5.25
CA PRO A 193 -4.89 -10.76 -4.21
C PRO A 193 -5.41 -9.40 -4.71
N LYS A 194 -5.10 -9.00 -5.95
CA LYS A 194 -5.55 -7.74 -6.53
C LYS A 194 -7.07 -7.67 -6.68
N GLU A 195 -7.70 -8.79 -7.04
CA GLU A 195 -9.16 -8.83 -7.23
C GLU A 195 -9.93 -8.56 -5.94
N PRO A 196 -9.71 -9.29 -4.82
CA PRO A 196 -10.40 -8.99 -3.58
C PRO A 196 -9.98 -7.65 -2.99
N MET A 197 -8.72 -7.22 -3.18
CA MET A 197 -8.27 -5.90 -2.73
C MET A 197 -9.00 -4.76 -3.45
N LYS A 198 -9.25 -4.88 -4.77
CA LYS A 198 -9.99 -3.87 -5.53
C LYS A 198 -11.36 -3.59 -4.92
N VAL A 199 -12.07 -4.62 -4.44
CA VAL A 199 -13.39 -4.46 -3.80
C VAL A 199 -13.27 -3.69 -2.48
N LEU A 200 -12.28 -4.02 -1.64
CA LEU A 200 -12.04 -3.28 -0.41
C LEU A 200 -11.63 -1.82 -0.68
N GLU A 201 -10.81 -1.59 -1.70
CA GLU A 201 -10.40 -0.24 -2.11
C GLU A 201 -11.62 0.57 -2.60
N GLN A 202 -12.54 -0.03 -3.36
CA GLN A 202 -13.80 0.61 -3.72
C GLN A 202 -14.63 0.99 -2.49
N MET A 203 -14.71 0.14 -1.45
CA MET A 203 -15.36 0.49 -0.18
C MET A 203 -14.70 1.70 0.46
N PHE A 204 -13.36 1.69 0.57
CA PHE A 204 -12.60 2.81 1.12
C PHE A 204 -12.80 4.11 0.33
N LEU A 205 -12.84 4.06 -1.00
CA LEU A 205 -13.07 5.24 -1.84
C LEU A 205 -14.45 5.88 -1.63
N THR A 206 -15.42 5.15 -1.08
CA THR A 206 -16.72 5.70 -0.69
C THR A 206 -16.75 6.25 0.74
N PHE A 207 -15.69 6.06 1.52
CA PHE A 207 -15.60 6.54 2.89
C PHE A 207 -15.67 8.06 2.93
N LYS A 208 -16.50 8.57 3.83
CA LYS A 208 -16.55 9.99 4.16
C LYS A 208 -16.97 10.20 5.60
N PHE A 209 -16.59 11.34 6.12
CA PHE A 209 -17.23 11.88 7.31
C PHE A 209 -18.52 12.60 6.91
N THR A 210 -19.56 12.45 7.71
CA THR A 210 -20.82 13.17 7.55
C THR A 210 -20.81 14.44 8.39
N SER A 211 -21.49 15.49 7.93
CA SER A 211 -21.89 16.59 8.81
C SER A 211 -22.88 16.06 9.84
N GLN A 212 -22.83 16.56 11.08
CA GLN A 212 -24.00 16.49 11.96
C GLN A 212 -25.09 17.44 11.46
#